data_AF-A0A9P6XTF7-F1
#
_entry.id   AF-A0A9P6XTF7-F1
#
_cell.length_a   1.000
_cell.length_b   1.000
_cell.length_c   1.000
_cell.angle_alpha   90.00
_cell.angle_beta   90.00
_cell.angle_gamma   90.00
#
_symmetry.space_group_name_H-M   'P 1'
#
loop_
_entity.id
_entity.type
_entity.pdbx_description
1 polymer ?
#
loop_
_entity_poly.entity_id
_entity_poly.type
_entity_poly.pdbx_seq_one_letter_code
_entity_poly.pdbx_strand_id
1 'polypeptide(L)' 'MQFIWPIQAEYIIAWLADDYRQTIVARSKRDYVWFMARTPQVSDSDYQQAVQRIAAMGYDTRKLRRVLQSVR' A
#
# COMPACT_ATOMS: atom_id res chain seq x y z
N MET A 1 9.16 -1.84 11.62
CA MET A 1 9.28 -2.86 12.70
C MET A 1 10.48 -3.75 12.38
N GLN A 2 11.18 -4.29 13.39
CA GLN A 2 12.40 -5.08 13.21
C GLN A 2 12.01 -6.55 13.03
N PHE A 3 12.15 -7.09 11.81
CA PHE A 3 11.60 -8.41 11.48
C PHE A 3 12.60 -9.57 11.68
N ILE A 4 13.85 -9.50 11.21
CA ILE A 4 14.97 -10.42 11.55
C ILE A 4 16.26 -9.66 11.25
N TRP A 5 17.31 -9.75 12.07
CA TRP A 5 18.61 -9.15 11.74
C TRP A 5 19.22 -9.79 10.47
N PRO A 6 19.66 -9.02 9.46
CA PRO A 6 19.91 -7.57 9.43
C PRO A 6 18.85 -6.73 8.65
N ILE A 7 17.55 -7.08 8.70
CA ILE A 7 16.49 -6.37 7.97
C ILE A 7 15.78 -5.37 8.88
N GLN A 8 16.11 -4.09 8.73
CA GLN A 8 15.34 -2.96 9.27
C GLN A 8 14.41 -2.42 8.17
N ALA A 9 13.11 -2.68 8.30
CA ALA A 9 12.11 -2.15 7.39
C ALA A 9 11.33 -1.01 8.06
N GLU A 10 11.39 0.17 7.43
CA GLU A 10 10.45 1.25 7.71
C GLU A 10 9.02 0.78 7.46
N TYR A 11 8.12 1.16 8.36
CA TYR A 11 6.69 0.96 8.20
C TYR A 11 6.04 2.30 8.50
N ILE A 12 5.78 3.06 7.45
CA ILE A 12 5.21 4.40 7.54
C ILE A 12 3.80 4.33 6.99
N ILE A 13 2.80 4.69 7.81
CA ILE A 13 1.43 4.91 7.33
C ILE A 13 1.44 6.25 6.59
N ALA A 14 1.65 6.22 5.28
CA ALA A 14 1.73 7.41 4.45
C ALA A 14 0.36 7.99 4.10
N TRP A 15 -0.68 7.15 4.16
CA TRP A 15 -2.06 7.58 4.05
C TRP A 15 -3.01 6.59 4.74
N LEU A 16 -4.10 7.13 5.28
CA LEU A 16 -5.16 6.39 5.95
C LEU A 16 -6.50 7.02 5.56
N ALA A 17 -7.46 6.19 5.15
CA ALA A 17 -8.83 6.65 4.94
C ALA A 17 -9.48 7.04 6.28
N ASP A 18 -10.39 8.02 6.25
CA ASP A 18 -11.07 8.51 7.46
C ASP A 18 -11.88 7.42 8.18
N ASP A 19 -12.36 6.42 7.44
CA ASP A 19 -13.09 5.26 7.96
C ASP A 19 -12.17 4.10 8.40
N TYR A 20 -10.84 4.29 8.30
CA TYR A 20 -9.80 3.32 8.61
C TYR A 20 -9.91 2.00 7.84
N ARG A 21 -10.66 1.96 6.73
CA ARG A 21 -10.84 0.73 5.93
C ARG A 21 -9.73 0.49 4.93
N GLN A 22 -9.00 1.54 4.55
CA GLN A 22 -7.93 1.48 3.57
C GLN A 22 -6.70 2.27 4.05
N THR A 23 -5.51 1.78 3.71
CA THR A 23 -4.25 2.45 4.07
C THR A 23 -3.19 2.23 3.01
N ILE A 24 -2.27 3.18 2.90
CA ILE A 24 -1.03 3.03 2.15
C ILE A 24 0.13 3.02 3.15
N VAL A 25 0.85 1.91 3.16
CA VAL A 25 2.09 1.75 3.93
C VAL A 25 3.27 1.91 2.98
N ALA A 26 4.27 2.69 3.37
CA ALA A 26 5.34 3.11 2.49
C ALA A 26 6.70 3.10 3.20
N ARG A 27 7.76 3.13 2.39
CA ARG A 27 9.15 3.35 2.80
C ARG A 27 9.71 4.61 2.16
N SER A 28 10.46 5.41 2.93
CA SER A 28 11.03 6.69 2.47
C SER A 28 12.00 6.53 1.29
N LYS A 29 12.65 5.35 1.18
CA LYS A 29 13.54 4.98 0.06
C LYS A 29 12.79 4.79 -1.28
N ARG A 30 11.46 4.77 -1.27
CA ARG A 30 10.58 4.58 -2.44
C ARG A 30 10.76 3.25 -3.19
N ASP A 31 11.32 2.25 -2.51
CA ASP A 31 11.52 0.90 -3.04
C ASP A 31 10.37 -0.06 -2.72
N TYR A 32 9.58 0.24 -1.68
CA TYR A 32 8.37 -0.52 -1.34
C TYR A 32 7.20 0.35 -0.92
N VAL A 33 6.02 -0.08 -1.35
CA VAL A 33 4.72 0.50 -0.99
C VAL A 33 3.67 -0.61 -1.03
N TRP A 34 2.71 -0.54 -0.11
CA TRP A 34 1.60 -1.46 -0.01
C TRP A 34 0.30 -0.68 0.13
N PHE A 35 -0.69 -1.05 -0.68
CA PHE A 35 -2.07 -0.64 -0.50
C PHE A 35 -2.81 -1.78 0.19
N MET A 36 -3.41 -1.50 1.33
CA MET A 36 -4.07 -2.49 2.18
C MET A 36 -5.52 -2.06 2.44
N ALA A 37 -6.41 -3.05 2.52
CA ALA A 37 -7.81 -2.83 2.84
C ALA A 37 -8.30 -3.85 3.89
N ARG A 38 -9.33 -3.50 4.65
CA ARG A 38 -10.00 -4.42 5.59
C ARG A 38 -10.81 -5.52 4.91
N THR A 39 -11.09 -5.38 3.62
CA THR A 39 -11.77 -6.38 2.78
C THR A 39 -10.80 -6.99 1.77
N PRO A 40 -10.99 -8.27 1.39
CA PRO A 40 -10.12 -8.94 0.43
C PRO A 40 -10.24 -8.35 -0.98
N GLN A 41 -11.41 -7.79 -1.30
CA GLN A 41 -11.66 -7.09 -2.55
C GLN A 41 -11.90 -5.61 -2.27
N VAL A 42 -11.48 -4.78 -3.21
CA VAL A 42 -11.73 -3.33 -3.26
C VAL A 42 -12.38 -3.00 -4.60
N SER A 43 -13.12 -1.90 -4.69
CA SER A 43 -13.62 -1.44 -5.98
C SER A 43 -12.45 -1.03 -6.89
N ASP A 44 -12.63 -1.11 -8.21
CA ASP A 44 -11.62 -0.62 -9.14
C ASP A 44 -11.37 0.88 -8.99
N SER A 45 -12.40 1.66 -8.64
CA SER A 45 -12.26 3.09 -8.38
C SER A 45 -11.33 3.36 -7.18
N ASP A 46 -11.55 2.66 -6.06
CA ASP A 46 -10.69 2.80 -4.87
C ASP A 46 -9.25 2.42 -5.17
N TYR A 47 -9.07 1.34 -5.93
CA TYR A 47 -7.73 0.93 -6.35
C TYR A 47 -7.06 2.00 -7.22
N GLN A 48 -7.76 2.58 -8.20
CA GLN A 48 -7.19 3.64 -9.04
C GLN A 48 -6.85 4.89 -8.23
N GLN A 49 -7.70 5.28 -7.27
CA GLN A 49 -7.39 6.38 -6.36
C GLN A 49 -6.14 6.09 -5.52
N ALA A 50 -5.96 4.87 -5.03
CA ALA A 50 -4.75 4.46 -4.33
C ALA A 50 -3.51 4.53 -5.24
N VAL A 51 -3.61 4.05 -6.48
CA VAL A 51 -2.52 4.14 -7.47
C VAL A 51 -2.13 5.60 -7.75
N GLN A 52 -3.09 6.51 -7.89
CA GLN A 52 -2.83 7.93 -8.08
C GLN A 52 -2.13 8.55 -6.87
N ARG A 53 -2.57 8.23 -5.65
CA ARG A 53 -1.91 8.68 -4.41
C ARG A 53 -0.47 8.17 -4.34
N ILE A 54 -0.25 6.90 -4.65
CA ILE A 54 1.08 6.27 -4.68
C ILE A 54 1.98 6.94 -5.73
N ALA A 55 1.46 7.26 -6.91
CA ALA A 55 2.18 8.00 -7.94
C ALA A 55 2.58 9.40 -7.46
N ALA A 56 1.65 10.13 -6.81
CA ALA A 56 1.91 11.45 -6.26
C ALA A 56 2.97 11.45 -5.13
N MET A 57 3.14 10.32 -4.43
CA MET A 57 4.23 10.12 -3.44
C MET A 57 5.61 9.84 -4.09
N GLY A 58 5.67 9.67 -5.41
CA GLY A 58 6.89 9.48 -6.19
C GLY A 58 7.30 8.01 -6.39
N TYR A 59 6.39 7.05 -6.22
CA TYR A 59 6.65 5.64 -6.49
C TYR A 59 6.43 5.29 -7.97
N ASP A 60 7.19 4.33 -8.48
CA ASP A 60 6.99 3.76 -9.80
C ASP A 60 5.81 2.77 -9.80
N THR A 61 4.64 3.22 -10.25
CA THR A 61 3.39 2.42 -10.25
C THR A 61 3.45 1.21 -11.17
N ARG A 62 4.37 1.15 -12.15
CA ARG A 62 4.56 -0.01 -13.03
C ARG A 62 5.07 -1.24 -12.28
N LYS A 63 5.66 -1.03 -11.09
CA LYS A 63 6.12 -2.09 -10.19
C LYS A 63 5.01 -2.62 -9.27
N LEU A 64 3.85 -1.95 -9.21
CA LEU A 64 2.73 -2.45 -8.44
C LEU A 64 2.28 -3.81 -8.97
N ARG A 65 1.89 -4.67 -8.03
CA ARG A 65 1.36 -6.00 -8.30
C ARG A 65 0.06 -6.15 -7.54
N ARG A 66 -1.02 -6.43 -8.26
CA ARG A 66 -2.29 -6.83 -7.62
C ARG A 66 -2.10 -8.25 -7.09
N VAL A 67 -2.34 -8.43 -5.80
CA VAL A 67 -2.28 -9.73 -5.14
C VAL A 67 -3.63 -10.42 -5.32
N LEU A 68 -3.63 -11.70 -5.69
CA LEU A 68 -4.84 -12.51 -5.72
C LEU A 68 -5.35 -12.69 -4.28
N GLN A 69 -6.60 -12.28 -4.05
CA GLN A 69 -7.29 -12.37 -2.76
C GLN A 69 -8.53 -13.26 -2.92
N SER A 70 -9.03 -13.82 -1.82
CA SER A 70 -10.25 -14.61 -1.84
C SER A 70 -11.45 -13.78 -2.30
N VAL A 71 -12.32 -14.39 -3.10
CA VAL A 71 -13.65 -13.85 -3.38
C VAL A 71 -14.53 -14.37 -2.25
N ARG A 72 -15.05 -13.46 -1.42
CA ARG A 72 -15.84 -13.79 -0.24
C ARG A 72 -17.28 -13.36 -0.44
#